data_AF-A0A8U0MEC6-F1
#
_entry.id   AF-A0A8U0MEC6-F1
#
_cell.length_a   1.000
_cell.length_b   1.000
_cell.length_c   1.000
_cell.angle_alpha   90.00
_cell.angle_beta   90.00
_cell.angle_gamma   90.00
#
_symmetry.space_group_name_H-M   'P 1'
#
loop_
_entity.id
_entity.type
_entity.pdbx_description
1 polymer ?
#
loop_
_entity_poly.entity_id
_entity_poly.type
_entity_poly.pdbx_seq_one_letter_code
_entity_poly.pdbx_strand_id
1 'polypeptide(L)'
;MACFDPPVVVPTKNPVMYNKRAADPVHPDLTGLLVKNKNLLAELRNLQNKLFIKETSLQEMKNVLESYKENNVQQSFQIMSLKDDIKDLEELIASLTRIKSLKNTNIQNLERGNWDLTERIIELENHLRVHLFEREKAERKAGLLEKKLAGTDGFIPYMNMKGQDDSLVSFMMKDKGEDILTKNSERDIFHSEGPKDGQKIWDKCQEDSIYKEKQKYELDRPPHSFSWETKNARSHYQKFLSQLATLLSNNVVPIPATEEAVKEKIQEIGAKEQSWKSRTEGLQQEVLMLTQRLEQLQHHSEEAAGESSPMQDRCREQKRPWKHLERKTAVNDFFPESLALDRNKENSGTKNLWTDEHGKMSRQLEKDNEQQTLLNIQQNLQIATTQRLEGKIQKLQKQLSDLKLSNKSMKIQLTRVNVLKDKTIEKLRQSLTQVEAMKGKAVMKTDNLKTTLHSAKPKARGNKEKVHQLLDAVTSEPCTAKSTVDKVPGQQQEHSDFRETIMKMLGFNMKTADKEIINHLRLIIQDYEASNKSKIASDCETGQDNE
;
A
#
# COMPACT_ATOMS: atom_id res chain seq x y z
N MET A 1 -32.72 62.20 -34.51
CA MET A 1 -33.96 62.82 -35.01
C MET A 1 -34.09 64.17 -34.33
N ALA A 2 -34.40 65.21 -35.12
CA ALA A 2 -34.71 66.60 -34.75
C ALA A 2 -33.56 67.53 -34.30
N CYS A 3 -33.06 68.30 -35.28
CA CYS A 3 -32.51 69.66 -35.12
C CYS A 3 -33.52 70.61 -34.49
N PHE A 4 -33.05 71.65 -33.79
CA PHE A 4 -33.64 72.99 -33.83
C PHE A 4 -32.58 74.05 -33.44
N ASP A 5 -32.26 74.93 -34.38
CA ASP A 5 -31.67 76.26 -34.15
C ASP A 5 -32.78 77.25 -33.74
N PRO A 6 -32.42 78.35 -33.05
CA PRO A 6 -33.07 79.65 -33.32
C PRO A 6 -32.08 80.84 -33.42
N PRO A 7 -32.55 82.01 -33.90
CA PRO A 7 -31.84 82.80 -34.92
C PRO A 7 -31.11 84.06 -34.41
N VAL A 8 -30.29 84.61 -35.32
CA VAL A 8 -29.63 85.92 -35.27
C VAL A 8 -30.65 87.05 -35.30
N VAL A 9 -30.54 88.00 -34.35
CA VAL A 9 -31.12 89.34 -34.46
C VAL A 9 -30.06 90.38 -34.07
N VAL A 10 -29.70 91.21 -35.03
CA VAL A 10 -28.89 92.43 -34.87
C VAL A 10 -29.82 93.58 -34.48
N PRO A 11 -29.37 94.54 -33.65
CA PRO A 11 -29.64 95.93 -34.00
C PRO A 11 -28.46 96.88 -33.80
N THR A 12 -28.06 97.49 -34.91
CA THR A 12 -27.98 98.93 -35.24
C THR A 12 -27.55 99.97 -34.20
N LYS A 13 -26.60 100.79 -34.66
CA LYS A 13 -25.93 101.99 -34.14
C LYS A 13 -26.74 103.01 -33.30
N ASN A 14 -26.01 103.59 -32.33
CA ASN A 14 -26.26 104.77 -31.48
C ASN A 14 -26.76 106.04 -32.20
N PRO A 15 -27.26 107.03 -31.43
CA PRO A 15 -26.44 108.24 -31.25
C PRO A 15 -26.40 108.81 -29.81
N VAL A 16 -25.28 109.49 -29.54
CA VAL A 16 -24.90 110.17 -28.29
C VAL A 16 -25.59 111.54 -28.20
N MET A 17 -26.16 111.91 -27.04
CA MET A 17 -26.29 113.30 -26.59
C MET A 17 -26.16 113.39 -25.05
N TYR A 18 -25.24 114.26 -24.61
CA TYR A 18 -24.93 114.59 -23.21
C TYR A 18 -26.06 115.36 -22.52
N ASN A 19 -26.32 115.12 -21.23
CA ASN A 19 -26.21 116.14 -20.15
C ASN A 19 -26.61 115.64 -18.74
N LYS A 20 -25.70 115.90 -17.80
CA LYS A 20 -25.85 116.32 -16.38
C LYS A 20 -26.76 115.55 -15.40
N ARG A 21 -26.07 114.97 -14.40
CA ARG A 21 -26.41 114.85 -12.96
C ARG A 21 -27.86 115.17 -12.58
N ALA A 22 -28.63 114.12 -12.37
CA ALA A 22 -29.58 114.04 -11.26
C ALA A 22 -29.15 112.81 -10.43
N ALA A 23 -28.81 113.04 -9.16
CA ALA A 23 -28.57 111.97 -8.22
C ALA A 23 -29.92 111.29 -7.96
N ASP A 24 -30.05 110.05 -8.44
CA ASP A 24 -31.25 109.24 -8.30
C ASP A 24 -31.10 108.34 -7.05
N PRO A 25 -31.95 108.47 -6.01
CA PRO A 25 -31.83 107.69 -4.78
C PRO A 25 -32.44 106.28 -4.88
N VAL A 26 -32.81 105.80 -6.08
CA VAL A 26 -33.52 104.52 -6.28
C VAL A 26 -32.57 103.32 -6.50
N HIS A 27 -31.26 103.54 -6.61
CA HIS A 27 -30.27 102.47 -6.88
C HIS A 27 -29.54 101.75 -5.72
N PRO A 28 -29.69 102.08 -4.42
CA PRO A 28 -28.98 101.33 -3.37
C PRO A 28 -29.50 99.90 -3.20
N ASP A 29 -30.80 99.66 -3.43
CA ASP A 29 -31.42 98.34 -3.24
C ASP A 29 -31.07 97.35 -4.37
N LEU A 30 -30.99 97.82 -5.62
CA LEU A 30 -30.55 97.02 -6.76
C LEU A 30 -29.07 96.59 -6.62
N THR A 31 -28.22 97.48 -6.10
CA THR A 31 -26.80 97.18 -5.89
C THR A 31 -26.61 96.13 -4.79
N GLY A 32 -27.38 96.22 -3.70
CA GLY A 32 -27.42 95.21 -2.63
C GLY A 32 -27.90 93.84 -3.12
N LEU A 33 -28.96 93.80 -3.94
CA LEU A 33 -29.45 92.58 -4.59
C LEU A 33 -28.40 91.97 -5.53
N LEU A 34 -27.67 92.79 -6.28
CA LEU A 34 -26.61 92.32 -7.17
C LEU A 34 -25.43 91.69 -6.41
N VAL A 35 -25.04 92.26 -5.27
CA VAL A 35 -24.03 91.67 -4.38
C VAL A 35 -24.53 90.34 -3.78
N LYS A 36 -25.78 90.29 -3.30
CA LYS A 36 -26.39 89.04 -2.82
C LYS A 36 -26.43 87.96 -3.89
N ASN A 37 -26.79 88.31 -5.12
CA ASN A 37 -26.84 87.37 -6.24
C ASN A 37 -25.42 86.87 -6.60
N LYS A 38 -24.41 87.73 -6.58
CA LYS A 38 -22.99 87.32 -6.75
C LYS A 38 -22.53 86.38 -5.65
N ASN A 39 -22.89 86.66 -4.39
CA ASN A 39 -22.54 85.79 -3.25
C ASN A 39 -23.24 84.42 -3.37
N LEU A 40 -24.54 84.40 -3.69
CA LEU A 40 -25.29 83.16 -3.92
C LEU A 40 -24.70 82.36 -5.09
N LEU A 41 -24.30 83.01 -6.18
CA LEU A 41 -23.60 82.35 -7.30
C LEU A 41 -22.25 81.75 -6.87
N ALA A 42 -21.51 82.43 -6.00
CA ALA A 42 -20.26 81.91 -5.46
C ALA A 42 -20.48 80.71 -4.51
N GLU A 43 -21.51 80.76 -3.66
CA GLU A 43 -21.93 79.66 -2.81
C GLU A 43 -22.40 78.46 -3.63
N LEU A 44 -23.18 78.68 -4.69
CA LEU A 44 -23.65 77.63 -5.60
C LEU A 44 -22.46 76.95 -6.28
N ARG A 45 -21.48 77.71 -6.79
CA ARG A 45 -20.22 77.14 -7.31
C ARG A 45 -19.44 76.36 -6.25
N ASN A 46 -19.37 76.85 -5.01
CA ASN A 46 -18.67 76.16 -3.93
C ASN A 46 -19.35 74.83 -3.60
N LEU A 47 -20.68 74.82 -3.47
CA LEU A 47 -21.46 73.59 -3.26
C LEU A 47 -21.30 72.61 -4.43
N GLN A 48 -21.31 73.12 -5.67
CA GLN A 48 -21.10 72.31 -6.86
C GLN A 48 -19.70 71.67 -6.89
N ASN A 49 -18.67 72.41 -6.48
CA ASN A 49 -17.31 71.87 -6.31
C ASN A 49 -17.24 70.83 -5.18
N LYS A 50 -17.90 71.07 -4.03
CA LYS A 50 -17.94 70.09 -2.93
C LYS A 50 -18.65 68.80 -3.34
N LEU A 51 -19.77 68.92 -4.07
CA LEU A 51 -20.50 67.79 -4.64
C LEU A 51 -19.57 66.99 -5.57
N PHE A 52 -18.89 67.66 -6.48
CA PHE A 52 -17.95 67.03 -7.42
C PHE A 52 -16.81 66.28 -6.71
N ILE A 53 -16.24 66.86 -5.64
CA ILE A 53 -15.23 66.19 -4.83
C ILE A 53 -15.79 64.94 -4.15
N LYS A 54 -17.01 65.02 -3.59
CA LYS A 54 -17.66 63.88 -2.94
C LYS A 54 -18.02 62.77 -3.94
N GLU A 55 -18.45 63.14 -5.14
CA GLU A 55 -18.75 62.19 -6.21
C GLU A 55 -17.49 61.47 -6.70
N THR A 56 -16.38 62.20 -6.84
CA THR A 56 -15.06 61.61 -7.16
C THR A 56 -14.62 60.62 -6.08
N SER A 57 -14.72 61.02 -4.80
CA SER A 57 -14.38 60.15 -3.66
C SER A 57 -15.27 58.90 -3.58
N LEU A 58 -16.56 59.03 -3.88
CA LEU A 58 -17.49 57.90 -3.93
C LEU A 58 -17.09 56.93 -5.05
N GLN A 59 -16.74 57.45 -6.23
CA GLN A 59 -16.29 56.62 -7.35
C GLN A 59 -14.98 55.88 -7.03
N GLU A 60 -14.03 56.52 -6.35
CA GLU A 60 -12.81 55.87 -5.86
C GLU A 60 -13.13 54.75 -4.86
N MET A 61 -13.99 55.01 -3.88
CA MET A 61 -14.41 54.01 -2.90
C MET A 61 -15.11 52.81 -3.58
N LYS A 62 -15.93 53.07 -4.61
CA LYS A 62 -16.58 52.03 -5.41
C LYS A 62 -15.55 51.14 -6.13
N ASN A 63 -14.51 51.74 -6.71
CA ASN A 63 -13.43 51.00 -7.36
C ASN A 63 -12.64 50.14 -6.36
N VAL A 64 -12.34 50.69 -5.17
CA VAL A 64 -11.66 49.93 -4.10
C VAL A 64 -12.53 48.75 -3.65
N LEU A 65 -13.84 48.95 -3.46
CA LEU A 65 -14.76 47.88 -3.10
C LEU A 65 -14.79 46.77 -4.17
N GLU A 66 -14.78 47.13 -5.44
CA GLU A 66 -14.76 46.13 -6.52
C GLU A 66 -13.45 45.34 -6.54
N SER A 67 -12.30 46.01 -6.34
CA SER A 67 -11.02 45.32 -6.21
C SER A 67 -10.98 44.36 -5.01
N TYR A 68 -11.64 44.72 -3.90
CA TYR A 68 -11.75 43.83 -2.74
C TYR A 68 -12.59 42.60 -3.04
N LYS A 69 -13.70 42.75 -3.79
CA LYS A 69 -14.53 41.61 -4.22
C LYS A 69 -13.76 40.69 -5.16
N GLU A 70 -13.05 41.23 -6.15
CA GLU A 70 -12.22 40.44 -7.07
C GLU A 70 -11.15 39.65 -6.32
N ASN A 71 -10.44 40.31 -5.38
CA ASN A 71 -9.46 39.65 -4.52
C ASN A 71 -10.10 38.53 -3.67
N ASN A 72 -11.28 38.77 -3.10
CA ASN A 72 -11.98 37.76 -2.30
C ASN A 72 -12.40 36.54 -3.15
N VAL A 73 -12.84 36.75 -4.39
CA VAL A 73 -13.15 35.66 -5.33
C VAL A 73 -11.87 34.88 -5.69
N GLN A 74 -10.76 35.57 -5.96
CA GLN A 74 -9.48 34.95 -6.26
C GLN A 74 -8.96 34.12 -5.08
N GLN A 75 -9.04 34.66 -3.86
CA GLN A 75 -8.69 33.93 -2.63
C GLN A 75 -9.60 32.71 -2.43
N SER A 76 -10.90 32.85 -2.68
CA SER A 76 -11.85 31.73 -2.58
C SER A 76 -11.51 30.60 -3.57
N PHE A 77 -11.08 30.94 -4.79
CA PHE A 77 -10.64 29.96 -5.79
C PHE A 77 -9.35 29.24 -5.33
N GLN A 78 -8.38 29.98 -4.77
CA GLN A 78 -7.17 29.38 -4.21
C GLN A 78 -7.48 28.45 -3.05
N ILE A 79 -8.37 28.86 -2.13
CA ILE A 79 -8.81 28.02 -1.02
C ILE A 79 -9.48 26.74 -1.53
N MET A 80 -10.30 26.82 -2.59
CA MET A 80 -10.91 25.63 -3.19
C MET A 80 -9.85 24.68 -3.77
N SER A 81 -8.91 25.20 -4.54
CA SER A 81 -7.80 24.40 -5.09
C SER A 81 -6.99 23.71 -3.99
N LEU A 82 -6.65 24.44 -2.92
CA LEU A 82 -5.92 23.86 -1.79
C LEU A 82 -6.74 22.78 -1.07
N LYS A 83 -8.07 22.93 -0.98
CA LYS A 83 -8.93 21.88 -0.41
C LYS A 83 -8.96 20.63 -1.26
N ASP A 84 -8.99 20.78 -2.59
CA ASP A 84 -8.92 19.64 -3.51
C ASP A 84 -7.56 18.92 -3.38
N ASP A 85 -6.45 19.67 -3.33
CA ASP A 85 -5.12 19.10 -3.11
C ASP A 85 -5.00 18.35 -1.77
N ILE A 86 -5.58 18.89 -0.70
CA ILE A 86 -5.63 18.22 0.61
C ILE A 86 -6.38 16.88 0.51
N LYS A 87 -7.51 16.86 -0.20
CA LYS A 87 -8.31 15.66 -0.38
C LYS A 87 -7.55 14.58 -1.16
N ASP A 88 -6.83 14.97 -2.20
CA ASP A 88 -5.98 14.06 -2.98
C ASP A 88 -4.84 13.48 -2.12
N LEU A 89 -4.23 14.32 -1.26
CA LEU A 89 -3.21 13.86 -0.31
C LEU A 89 -3.79 12.89 0.74
N GLU A 90 -4.99 13.14 1.25
CA GLU A 90 -5.68 12.23 2.17
C GLU A 90 -5.94 10.86 1.53
N GLU A 91 -6.37 10.83 0.26
CA GLU A 91 -6.56 9.58 -0.49
C GLU A 91 -5.22 8.84 -0.69
N LEU A 92 -4.13 9.57 -0.96
CA LEU A 92 -2.80 9.01 -1.09
C LEU A 92 -2.31 8.41 0.24
N ILE A 93 -2.51 9.09 1.36
CA ILE A 93 -2.20 8.58 2.71
C ILE A 93 -3.01 7.31 3.02
N ALA A 94 -4.31 7.31 2.73
CA ALA A 94 -5.16 6.14 2.92
C ALA A 94 -4.69 4.95 2.07
N SER A 95 -4.27 5.21 0.83
CA SER A 95 -3.74 4.21 -0.08
C SER A 95 -2.40 3.65 0.39
N LEU A 96 -1.49 4.53 0.85
CA LEU A 96 -0.22 4.13 1.43
C LEU A 96 -0.42 3.27 2.69
N THR A 97 -1.39 3.62 3.53
CA THR A 97 -1.74 2.85 4.73
C THR A 97 -2.24 1.46 4.37
N ARG A 98 -3.11 1.33 3.35
CA ARG A 98 -3.56 0.03 2.83
C ARG A 98 -2.42 -0.81 2.26
N ILE A 99 -1.47 -0.20 1.55
CA ILE A 99 -0.30 -0.91 1.01
C ILE A 99 0.61 -1.37 2.16
N LYS A 100 0.81 -0.53 3.18
CA LYS A 100 1.61 -0.86 4.36
C LYS A 100 1.01 -2.03 5.13
N SER A 101 -0.31 -2.04 5.37
CA SER A 101 -0.97 -3.16 6.05
C SER A 101 -0.86 -4.44 5.24
N LEU A 102 -1.09 -4.38 3.92
CA LEU A 102 -0.94 -5.55 3.03
C LEU A 102 0.49 -6.11 3.04
N LYS A 103 1.50 -5.23 3.00
CA LYS A 103 2.91 -5.63 3.09
C LYS A 103 3.20 -6.32 4.42
N ASN A 104 2.70 -5.77 5.53
CA ASN A 104 2.88 -6.36 6.86
C ASN A 104 2.23 -7.75 6.96
N THR A 105 1.00 -7.92 6.46
CA THR A 105 0.34 -9.22 6.42
C THR A 105 1.11 -10.23 5.56
N ASN A 106 1.64 -9.79 4.41
CA ASN A 106 2.44 -10.67 3.56
C ASN A 106 3.75 -11.10 4.23
N ILE A 107 4.42 -10.18 4.94
CA ILE A 107 5.62 -10.49 5.74
C ILE A 107 5.28 -11.53 6.81
N GLN A 108 4.22 -11.32 7.58
CA GLN A 108 3.79 -12.27 8.62
C GLN A 108 3.46 -13.66 8.05
N ASN A 109 2.82 -13.73 6.89
CA ASN A 109 2.54 -15.01 6.22
C ASN A 109 3.82 -15.72 5.76
N LEU A 110 4.80 -14.98 5.22
CA LEU A 110 6.10 -15.53 4.83
C LEU A 110 6.91 -15.98 6.05
N GLU A 111 6.90 -15.21 7.14
CA GLU A 111 7.54 -15.58 8.41
C GLU A 111 6.94 -16.86 8.99
N ARG A 112 5.60 -16.98 8.98
CA ARG A 112 4.91 -18.21 9.39
C ARG A 112 5.30 -19.39 8.51
N GLY A 113 5.27 -19.24 7.19
CA GLY A 113 5.67 -20.30 6.26
C GLY A 113 7.13 -20.74 6.44
N ASN A 114 8.05 -19.80 6.69
CA ASN A 114 9.44 -20.12 6.99
C ASN A 114 9.58 -20.87 8.32
N TRP A 115 8.78 -20.51 9.33
CA TRP A 115 8.75 -21.20 10.61
C TRP A 115 8.27 -22.65 10.45
N ASP A 116 7.17 -22.87 9.73
CA ASP A 116 6.63 -24.20 9.42
C ASP A 116 7.64 -25.06 8.65
N LEU A 117 8.34 -24.47 7.67
CA LEU A 117 9.40 -25.16 6.93
C LEU A 117 10.59 -25.53 7.83
N THR A 118 10.95 -24.65 8.77
CA THR A 118 12.02 -24.92 9.74
C THR A 118 11.64 -26.06 10.67
N GLU A 119 10.39 -26.10 11.16
CA GLU A 119 9.86 -27.21 11.96
C GLU A 119 9.92 -28.52 11.16
N ARG A 120 9.51 -28.49 9.89
CA ARG A 120 9.57 -29.67 9.03
C ARG A 120 11.00 -30.16 8.76
N ILE A 121 11.96 -29.24 8.59
CA ILE A 121 13.38 -29.60 8.44
C ILE A 121 13.86 -30.33 9.70
N ILE A 122 13.57 -29.80 10.89
CA ILE A 122 13.96 -30.43 12.17
C ILE A 122 13.33 -31.82 12.31
N GLU A 123 12.04 -31.98 11.97
CA GLU A 123 11.39 -33.29 11.98
C GLU A 123 12.07 -34.31 11.06
N LEU A 124 12.44 -33.88 9.85
CA LEU A 124 13.11 -34.72 8.87
C LEU A 124 14.54 -35.07 9.30
N GLU A 125 15.27 -34.11 9.88
CA GLU A 125 16.60 -34.34 10.46
C GLU A 125 16.54 -35.36 11.61
N ASN A 126 15.51 -35.28 12.45
CA ASN A 126 15.29 -36.26 13.52
C ASN A 126 15.00 -37.66 12.96
N HIS A 127 14.13 -37.78 11.95
CA HIS A 127 13.88 -39.07 11.28
C HIS A 127 15.17 -39.63 10.64
N LEU A 128 15.96 -38.77 10.00
CA LEU A 128 17.24 -39.18 9.41
C LEU A 128 18.20 -39.69 10.49
N ARG A 129 18.28 -39.03 11.64
CA ARG A 129 19.12 -39.46 12.77
C ARG A 129 18.71 -40.85 13.28
N VAL A 130 17.41 -41.10 13.40
CA VAL A 130 16.87 -42.42 13.78
C VAL A 130 17.26 -43.48 12.74
N HIS A 131 17.03 -43.23 11.46
CA HIS A 131 17.40 -44.18 10.40
C HIS A 131 18.90 -44.45 10.33
N LEU A 132 19.75 -43.43 10.55
CA LEU A 132 21.20 -43.62 10.61
C LEU A 132 21.59 -44.52 11.78
N PHE A 133 20.99 -44.33 12.96
CA PHE A 133 21.22 -45.18 14.13
C PHE A 133 20.76 -46.63 13.90
N GLU A 134 19.58 -46.82 13.30
CA GLU A 134 19.06 -48.15 12.94
C GLU A 134 19.97 -48.86 11.94
N ARG A 135 20.44 -48.15 10.91
CA ARG A 135 21.39 -48.65 9.93
C ARG A 135 22.70 -49.07 10.59
N GLU A 136 23.27 -48.23 11.44
CA GLU A 136 24.52 -48.53 12.14
C GLU A 136 24.37 -49.76 13.05
N LYS A 137 23.22 -49.90 13.72
CA LYS A 137 22.88 -51.11 14.51
C LYS A 137 22.76 -52.36 13.62
N ALA A 138 22.14 -52.24 12.45
CA ALA A 138 22.03 -53.34 11.49
C ALA A 138 23.41 -53.74 10.92
N GLU A 139 24.26 -52.76 10.63
CA GLU A 139 25.63 -52.95 10.14
C GLU A 139 26.50 -53.66 11.19
N ARG A 140 26.45 -53.23 12.46
CA ARG A 140 27.12 -53.94 13.56
C ARG A 140 26.67 -55.40 13.70
N LYS A 141 25.36 -55.67 13.55
CA LYS A 141 24.83 -57.04 13.58
C LYS A 141 25.32 -57.86 12.39
N ALA A 142 25.32 -57.29 11.19
CA ALA A 142 25.82 -57.93 9.98
C ALA A 142 27.30 -58.28 10.12
N GLY A 143 28.14 -57.34 10.57
CA GLY A 143 29.56 -57.59 10.81
C GLY A 143 29.82 -58.65 11.88
N LEU A 144 28.97 -58.76 12.91
CA LEU A 144 29.06 -59.86 13.89
C LEU A 144 28.73 -61.22 13.26
N LEU A 145 27.71 -61.28 12.39
CA LEU A 145 27.34 -62.51 11.67
C LEU A 145 28.42 -62.90 10.66
N GLU A 146 29.02 -61.94 9.95
CA GLU A 146 30.12 -62.17 9.03
C GLU A 146 31.35 -62.74 9.75
N LYS A 147 31.73 -62.19 10.90
CA LYS A 147 32.82 -62.74 11.75
C LYS A 147 32.52 -64.17 12.22
N LYS A 148 31.26 -64.48 12.58
CA LYS A 148 30.86 -65.85 12.94
C LYS A 148 30.97 -66.80 11.75
N LEU A 149 30.53 -66.36 10.56
CA LEU A 149 30.61 -67.14 9.33
C LEU A 149 32.07 -67.41 8.93
N ALA A 150 32.92 -66.39 8.97
CA ALA A 150 34.37 -66.52 8.71
C ALA A 150 35.06 -67.46 9.72
N GLY A 151 34.59 -67.51 10.97
CA GLY A 151 35.07 -68.48 11.98
C GLY A 151 34.60 -69.92 11.75
N THR A 152 33.45 -70.12 11.08
CA THR A 152 32.97 -71.45 10.66
C THR A 152 33.52 -71.92 9.31
N ASP A 153 34.08 -71.03 8.50
CA ASP A 153 34.70 -71.39 7.20
C ASP A 153 36.00 -72.20 7.37
N GLY A 154 36.56 -72.23 8.59
CA GLY A 154 37.62 -73.17 8.99
C GLY A 154 37.14 -74.60 9.28
N PHE A 155 35.83 -74.86 9.30
CA PHE A 155 35.23 -76.16 9.56
C PHE A 155 34.29 -76.58 8.42
N ILE A 156 34.83 -76.69 7.21
CA ILE A 156 34.27 -77.62 6.22
C ILE A 156 35.08 -78.92 6.35
N PRO A 157 34.53 -80.01 6.93
CA PRO A 157 35.14 -81.32 6.78
C PRO A 157 35.05 -81.68 5.30
N TYR A 158 36.18 -81.52 4.60
CA TYR A 158 36.32 -82.04 3.25
C TYR A 158 36.21 -83.56 3.35
N MET A 159 35.02 -84.09 3.07
CA MET A 159 34.77 -85.54 2.98
C MET A 159 35.55 -86.09 1.78
N ASN A 160 36.83 -86.41 2.00
CA ASN A 160 37.64 -87.17 1.06
C ASN A 160 37.23 -88.64 1.16
N MET A 161 36.28 -89.05 0.31
CA MET A 161 36.04 -90.45 0.02
C MET A 161 37.15 -90.98 -0.91
N LYS A 162 38.32 -91.31 -0.35
CA LYS A 162 39.29 -92.13 -1.08
C LYS A 162 40.18 -92.92 -0.13
N GLY A 163 39.92 -94.22 -0.06
CA GLY A 163 40.90 -95.27 0.21
C GLY A 163 41.30 -95.46 1.67
N GLN A 164 40.79 -96.53 2.27
CA GLN A 164 41.55 -97.29 3.27
C GLN A 164 42.92 -97.66 2.68
N ASP A 165 43.99 -97.37 3.41
CA ASP A 165 45.03 -98.35 3.70
C ASP A 165 45.85 -97.87 4.91
N ASP A 166 46.04 -98.81 5.83
CA ASP A 166 46.68 -98.66 7.14
C ASP A 166 48.13 -98.17 7.04
N SER A 167 48.52 -97.21 7.89
CA SER A 167 49.82 -97.29 8.59
C SER A 167 49.90 -96.32 9.77
N LEU A 168 50.37 -96.86 10.87
CA LEU A 168 50.38 -96.34 12.22
C LEU A 168 51.71 -95.62 12.50
N VAL A 169 51.61 -94.45 13.13
CA VAL A 169 52.66 -93.75 13.92
C VAL A 169 53.87 -93.18 13.15
N SER A 170 53.97 -91.85 13.16
CA SER A 170 55.25 -91.19 13.44
C SER A 170 55.04 -89.96 14.31
N PHE A 171 55.86 -89.92 15.35
CA PHE A 171 55.83 -89.10 16.54
C PHE A 171 56.66 -87.82 16.27
N MET A 172 56.24 -86.70 16.87
CA MET A 172 57.05 -85.51 17.22
C MET A 172 57.45 -84.54 16.09
N MET A 173 56.82 -83.36 16.10
CA MET A 173 57.56 -82.12 16.34
C MET A 173 56.67 -81.12 17.07
N LYS A 174 57.17 -80.71 18.24
CA LYS A 174 56.81 -79.49 18.95
C LYS A 174 57.08 -78.30 18.02
N ASP A 175 56.09 -77.45 17.80
CA ASP A 175 56.35 -76.02 17.70
C ASP A 175 55.53 -75.29 18.77
N LYS A 176 56.29 -74.81 19.75
CA LYS A 176 55.87 -73.90 20.80
C LYS A 176 56.02 -72.50 20.21
N GLY A 177 54.91 -71.89 19.79
CA GLY A 177 55.04 -70.61 19.11
C GLY A 177 53.77 -69.79 18.93
N GLU A 178 52.72 -69.95 19.76
CA GLU A 178 51.55 -69.06 19.61
C GLU A 178 50.62 -68.97 20.84
N ASP A 179 51.13 -69.21 22.05
CA ASP A 179 50.31 -69.26 23.28
C ASP A 179 50.58 -68.09 24.25
N ILE A 180 51.11 -66.96 23.74
CA ILE A 180 51.44 -65.76 24.55
C ILE A 180 50.73 -64.47 24.05
N LEU A 181 49.93 -64.52 22.97
CA LEU A 181 49.25 -63.32 22.45
C LEU A 181 47.72 -63.33 22.61
N THR A 182 47.19 -64.00 23.64
CA THR A 182 45.73 -64.18 23.82
C THR A 182 45.19 -63.73 25.17
N LYS A 183 45.91 -62.89 25.93
CA LYS A 183 45.46 -62.49 27.28
C LYS A 183 45.40 -60.99 27.61
N ASN A 184 45.72 -60.07 26.70
CA ASN A 184 45.88 -58.64 27.07
C ASN A 184 45.03 -57.61 26.28
N SER A 185 43.96 -58.03 25.61
CA SER A 185 42.94 -57.14 25.03
C SER A 185 41.66 -57.98 24.85
N GLU A 186 40.52 -57.75 25.48
CA GLU A 186 39.85 -56.50 25.79
C GLU A 186 39.09 -56.68 27.11
N ARG A 187 39.55 -55.98 28.15
CA ARG A 187 38.83 -55.79 29.41
C ARG A 187 38.04 -54.47 29.39
N ASP A 188 37.64 -54.02 28.19
CA ASP A 188 36.89 -52.76 27.95
C ASP A 188 35.45 -53.03 27.49
N ILE A 189 34.85 -54.08 28.03
CA ILE A 189 33.40 -54.21 28.06
C ILE A 189 32.97 -53.53 29.36
N PHE A 190 32.52 -52.27 29.28
CA PHE A 190 31.67 -51.50 30.22
C PHE A 190 32.05 -50.01 30.32
N HIS A 191 31.94 -49.29 29.20
CA HIS A 191 31.51 -47.89 29.22
C HIS A 191 30.34 -47.72 28.25
N SER A 192 29.23 -48.40 28.53
CA SER A 192 27.94 -47.94 28.01
C SER A 192 27.66 -46.61 28.70
N GLU A 193 27.76 -45.53 27.94
CA GLU A 193 27.02 -44.29 28.17
C GLU A 193 25.59 -44.70 28.53
N GLY A 194 25.27 -44.55 29.81
CA GLY A 194 24.19 -45.32 30.42
C GLY A 194 22.81 -44.93 29.90
N PRO A 195 21.79 -45.76 30.14
CA PRO A 195 20.38 -45.42 29.83
C PRO A 195 19.90 -44.10 30.47
N LYS A 196 20.69 -43.57 31.42
CA LYS A 196 20.46 -42.26 32.05
C LYS A 196 20.65 -41.08 31.10
N ASP A 197 21.50 -41.18 30.07
CA ASP A 197 21.75 -40.06 29.16
C ASP A 197 20.67 -39.97 28.08
N GLY A 198 20.21 -41.12 27.57
CA GLY A 198 19.02 -41.19 26.70
C GLY A 198 17.73 -40.73 27.39
N GLN A 199 17.53 -41.08 28.66
CA GLN A 199 16.40 -40.60 29.47
C GLN A 199 16.49 -39.08 29.69
N LYS A 200 17.69 -38.55 29.98
CA LYS A 200 17.92 -37.11 30.18
C LYS A 200 17.70 -36.29 28.89
N ILE A 201 18.04 -36.86 27.73
CA ILE A 201 17.75 -36.26 26.43
C ILE A 201 16.24 -36.26 26.16
N TRP A 202 15.54 -37.34 26.52
CA TRP A 202 14.10 -37.44 26.37
C TRP A 202 13.35 -36.45 27.26
N ASP A 203 13.73 -36.37 28.55
CA ASP A 203 13.13 -35.47 29.53
C ASP A 203 13.35 -34.00 29.13
N LYS A 204 14.54 -33.65 28.63
CA LYS A 204 14.84 -32.31 28.12
C LYS A 204 14.06 -31.97 26.85
N CYS A 205 13.88 -32.94 25.95
CA CYS A 205 13.09 -32.74 24.73
C CYS A 205 11.59 -32.60 25.04
N GLN A 206 11.11 -33.25 26.10
CA GLN A 206 9.74 -33.15 26.57
C GLN A 206 9.46 -31.82 27.28
N GLU A 207 10.39 -31.33 28.11
CA GLU A 207 10.31 -30.01 28.73
C GLU A 207 10.37 -28.87 27.70
N ASP A 208 11.23 -28.96 26.68
CA ASP A 208 11.30 -27.99 25.59
C ASP A 208 10.00 -27.95 24.77
N SER A 209 9.32 -29.10 24.60
CA SER A 209 8.03 -29.17 23.92
C SER A 209 6.93 -28.47 24.73
N ILE A 210 6.90 -28.68 26.06
CA ILE A 210 5.94 -28.02 26.96
C ILE A 210 6.23 -26.51 27.06
N TYR A 211 7.50 -26.11 27.05
CA TYR A 211 7.90 -24.70 27.05
C TYR A 211 7.49 -23.98 25.76
N LYS A 212 7.69 -24.61 24.59
CA LYS A 212 7.26 -24.07 23.30
C LYS A 212 5.74 -24.01 23.13
N GLU A 213 5.02 -24.99 23.67
CA GLU A 213 3.56 -24.99 23.70
C GLU A 213 3.03 -23.81 24.54
N LYS A 214 3.63 -23.52 25.69
CA LYS A 214 3.30 -22.33 26.49
C LYS A 214 3.58 -21.01 25.76
N GLN A 215 4.68 -20.91 25.01
CA GLN A 215 4.96 -19.74 24.16
C GLN A 215 3.95 -19.56 23.02
N LYS A 216 3.43 -20.66 22.43
CA LYS A 216 2.36 -20.59 21.43
C LYS A 216 1.09 -19.97 22.02
N TYR A 217 0.72 -20.32 23.26
CA TYR A 217 -0.47 -19.77 23.93
C TYR A 217 -0.32 -18.31 24.38
N GLU A 218 0.91 -17.84 24.61
CA GLU A 218 1.19 -16.46 25.02
C GLU A 218 1.21 -15.49 23.83
N LEU A 219 1.64 -15.97 22.65
CA LEU A 219 1.64 -15.22 21.38
C LEU A 219 0.26 -15.20 20.69
N ASP A 220 -0.61 -16.16 20.99
CA ASP A 220 -1.98 -16.23 20.44
C ASP A 220 -2.99 -15.41 21.27
N ARG A 221 -2.54 -14.71 22.34
CA ARG A 221 -3.38 -13.77 23.07
C ARG A 221 -3.52 -12.47 22.25
N PRO A 222 -4.72 -12.14 21.72
CA PRO A 222 -4.87 -10.97 20.87
C PRO A 222 -4.66 -9.67 21.67
N PRO A 223 -3.94 -8.67 21.13
CA PRO A 223 -3.95 -7.33 21.67
C PRO A 223 -5.39 -6.77 21.60
N HIS A 224 -5.83 -6.09 22.64
CA HIS A 224 -7.16 -5.47 22.75
C HIS A 224 -7.64 -4.86 21.42
N SER A 225 -8.72 -5.44 20.88
CA SER A 225 -9.29 -5.15 19.57
C SER A 225 -9.87 -3.74 19.48
N PHE A 226 -9.58 -3.07 18.37
CA PHE A 226 -10.02 -1.71 18.07
C PHE A 226 -11.52 -1.71 17.70
N SER A 227 -12.30 -0.74 18.18
CA SER A 227 -13.78 -0.77 18.14
C SER A 227 -14.45 -0.66 16.75
N TRP A 228 -13.71 -0.49 15.65
CA TRP A 228 -14.26 -0.58 14.28
C TRP A 228 -14.05 -1.96 13.66
N GLU A 229 -13.05 -2.72 14.11
CA GLU A 229 -12.87 -4.13 13.73
C GLU A 229 -14.06 -4.95 14.18
N THR A 230 -14.69 -4.61 15.32
CA THR A 230 -15.90 -5.27 15.80
C THR A 230 -17.09 -5.10 14.87
N LYS A 231 -17.21 -4.02 14.08
CA LYS A 231 -18.33 -3.86 13.12
C LYS A 231 -18.15 -4.72 11.88
N ASN A 232 -16.93 -4.73 11.32
CA ASN A 232 -16.61 -5.58 10.17
C ASN A 232 -16.60 -7.06 10.59
N ALA A 233 -15.96 -7.40 11.71
CA ALA A 233 -15.95 -8.74 12.28
C ALA A 233 -17.36 -9.21 12.66
N ARG A 234 -18.22 -8.37 13.24
CA ARG A 234 -19.63 -8.72 13.49
C ARG A 234 -20.40 -8.98 12.20
N SER A 235 -20.12 -8.24 11.12
CA SER A 235 -20.76 -8.49 9.82
C SER A 235 -20.27 -9.81 9.18
N HIS A 236 -18.97 -10.11 9.27
CA HIS A 236 -18.41 -11.38 8.77
C HIS A 236 -18.86 -12.56 9.62
N TYR A 237 -18.94 -12.40 10.94
CA TYR A 237 -19.46 -13.38 11.88
C TYR A 237 -20.95 -13.66 11.64
N GLN A 238 -21.76 -12.61 11.41
CA GLN A 238 -23.17 -12.77 11.06
C GLN A 238 -23.34 -13.47 9.70
N LYS A 239 -22.47 -13.16 8.72
CA LYS A 239 -22.47 -13.82 7.42
C LYS A 239 -22.08 -15.30 7.55
N PHE A 240 -21.07 -15.61 8.35
CA PHE A 240 -20.68 -16.99 8.67
C PHE A 240 -21.80 -17.76 9.37
N LEU A 241 -22.46 -17.16 10.37
CA LEU A 241 -23.64 -17.75 11.03
C LEU A 241 -24.77 -18.02 10.04
N SER A 242 -25.03 -17.11 9.09
CA SER A 242 -26.05 -17.34 8.06
C SER A 242 -25.71 -18.49 7.10
N GLN A 243 -24.42 -18.65 6.77
CA GLN A 243 -23.94 -19.79 5.98
C GLN A 243 -24.07 -21.10 6.74
N LEU A 244 -23.67 -21.14 8.00
CA LEU A 244 -23.84 -22.33 8.86
C LEU A 244 -25.31 -22.68 9.06
N ALA A 245 -26.17 -21.71 9.34
CA ALA A 245 -27.60 -21.93 9.49
C ALA A 245 -28.23 -22.50 8.20
N THR A 246 -27.78 -22.03 7.03
CA THR A 246 -28.24 -22.57 5.73
C THR A 246 -27.76 -24.00 5.51
N LEU A 247 -26.49 -24.31 5.80
CA LEU A 247 -25.91 -25.64 5.64
C LEU A 247 -26.52 -26.68 6.60
N LEU A 248 -26.84 -26.25 7.82
CA LEU A 248 -27.42 -27.11 8.85
C LEU A 248 -28.94 -27.23 8.73
N SER A 249 -29.59 -26.38 7.93
CA SER A 249 -31.04 -26.42 7.72
C SER A 249 -31.41 -27.62 6.84
N ASN A 250 -32.21 -28.53 7.39
CA ASN A 250 -32.84 -29.60 6.61
C ASN A 250 -34.18 -29.12 6.04
N ASN A 251 -34.65 -29.74 4.94
CA ASN A 251 -35.84 -29.38 4.14
C ASN A 251 -37.18 -29.18 4.90
N VAL A 252 -37.21 -29.38 6.22
CA VAL A 252 -38.43 -29.37 7.05
C VAL A 252 -38.46 -28.20 8.05
N VAL A 253 -37.31 -27.66 8.51
CA VAL A 253 -37.28 -26.54 9.48
C VAL A 253 -36.07 -25.64 9.23
N PRO A 254 -36.26 -24.37 8.82
CA PRO A 254 -35.18 -23.40 8.70
C PRO A 254 -34.60 -23.04 10.07
N ILE A 255 -33.28 -23.10 10.21
CA ILE A 255 -32.58 -22.72 11.44
C ILE A 255 -32.34 -21.21 11.42
N PRO A 256 -32.64 -20.47 12.52
CA PRO A 256 -32.28 -19.07 12.65
C PRO A 256 -30.76 -18.86 12.58
N ALA A 257 -30.30 -17.81 11.90
CA ALA A 257 -28.88 -17.42 11.83
C ALA A 257 -28.40 -16.74 13.13
N THR A 258 -28.64 -17.38 14.26
CA THR A 258 -28.17 -17.00 15.59
C THR A 258 -27.16 -18.04 16.08
N GLU A 259 -26.15 -17.60 16.83
CA GLU A 259 -25.08 -18.46 17.36
C GLU A 259 -25.64 -19.64 18.17
N GLU A 260 -26.62 -19.37 19.04
CA GLU A 260 -27.17 -20.40 19.92
C GLU A 260 -27.98 -21.46 19.18
N ALA A 261 -28.73 -21.07 18.14
CA ALA A 261 -29.50 -22.03 17.34
C ALA A 261 -28.58 -22.94 16.50
N VAL A 262 -27.48 -22.39 15.97
CA VAL A 262 -26.46 -23.15 15.25
C VAL A 262 -25.74 -24.12 16.19
N LYS A 263 -25.36 -23.65 17.39
CA LYS A 263 -24.66 -24.45 18.38
C LYS A 263 -25.50 -25.60 18.93
N GLU A 264 -26.78 -25.34 19.23
CA GLU A 264 -27.73 -26.36 19.67
C GLU A 264 -27.91 -27.46 18.60
N LYS A 265 -27.98 -27.08 17.32
CA LYS A 265 -28.10 -28.04 16.22
C LYS A 265 -26.85 -28.87 15.99
N ILE A 266 -25.66 -28.28 16.13
CA ILE A 266 -24.40 -29.03 16.06
C ILE A 266 -24.31 -30.03 17.22
N GLN A 267 -24.70 -29.63 18.43
CA GLN A 267 -24.74 -30.53 19.58
C GLN A 267 -25.75 -31.68 19.40
N GLU A 268 -26.93 -31.39 18.85
CA GLU A 268 -27.93 -32.40 18.52
C GLU A 268 -27.40 -33.42 17.48
N ILE A 269 -26.71 -32.95 16.44
CA ILE A 269 -26.09 -33.82 15.43
C ILE A 269 -24.99 -34.68 16.06
N GLY A 270 -24.14 -34.09 16.91
CA GLY A 270 -23.10 -34.82 17.64
C GLY A 270 -23.67 -35.89 18.57
N ALA A 271 -24.76 -35.58 19.29
CA ALA A 271 -25.46 -36.56 20.12
C ALA A 271 -26.04 -37.71 19.29
N LYS A 272 -26.63 -37.41 18.11
CA LYS A 272 -27.13 -38.43 17.18
C LYS A 272 -25.99 -39.29 16.64
N GLU A 273 -24.86 -38.71 16.27
CA GLU A 273 -23.69 -39.46 15.81
C GLU A 273 -23.22 -40.47 16.86
N GLN A 274 -23.09 -40.06 18.13
CA GLN A 274 -22.73 -40.98 19.20
C GLN A 274 -23.77 -42.11 19.36
N SER A 275 -25.07 -41.80 19.23
CA SER A 275 -26.12 -42.82 19.30
C SER A 275 -26.05 -43.84 18.16
N TRP A 276 -25.76 -43.42 16.93
CA TRP A 276 -25.57 -44.32 15.79
C TRP A 276 -24.27 -45.11 15.93
N LYS A 277 -23.21 -44.51 16.47
CA LYS A 277 -21.94 -45.18 16.73
C LYS A 277 -22.11 -46.34 17.72
N SER A 278 -22.76 -46.10 18.86
CA SER A 278 -23.08 -47.18 19.82
C SER A 278 -23.97 -48.26 19.21
N ARG A 279 -24.94 -47.89 18.36
CA ARG A 279 -25.77 -48.85 17.64
C ARG A 279 -24.98 -49.69 16.64
N THR A 280 -24.04 -49.08 15.92
CA THR A 280 -23.17 -49.77 14.96
C THR A 280 -22.19 -50.70 15.68
N GLU A 281 -21.61 -50.29 16.81
CA GLU A 281 -20.78 -51.14 17.65
C GLU A 281 -21.57 -52.36 18.18
N GLY A 282 -22.82 -52.16 18.61
CA GLY A 282 -23.72 -53.25 19.01
C GLY A 282 -24.01 -54.23 17.87
N LEU A 283 -24.32 -53.72 16.67
CA LEU A 283 -24.52 -54.55 15.48
C LEU A 283 -23.23 -55.29 15.07
N GLN A 284 -22.07 -54.67 15.23
CA GLN A 284 -20.78 -55.28 14.93
C GLN A 284 -20.48 -56.43 15.90
N GLN A 285 -20.81 -56.28 17.18
CA GLN A 285 -20.72 -57.37 18.17
C GLN A 285 -21.70 -58.51 17.85
N GLU A 286 -22.92 -58.19 17.41
CA GLU A 286 -23.90 -59.18 16.98
C GLU A 286 -23.41 -59.97 15.76
N VAL A 287 -22.81 -59.29 14.77
CA VAL A 287 -22.19 -59.94 13.61
C VAL A 287 -21.07 -60.88 14.04
N LEU A 288 -20.18 -60.46 14.95
CA LEU A 288 -19.10 -61.32 15.46
C LEU A 288 -19.64 -62.56 16.17
N MET A 289 -20.68 -62.41 17.00
CA MET A 289 -21.34 -63.53 17.68
C MET A 289 -21.98 -64.51 16.69
N LEU A 290 -22.64 -64.01 15.66
CA LEU A 290 -23.22 -64.84 14.60
C LEU A 290 -22.16 -65.55 13.78
N THR A 291 -21.04 -64.88 13.46
CA THR A 291 -19.89 -65.47 12.78
C THR A 291 -19.29 -66.61 13.60
N GLN A 292 -19.08 -66.40 14.91
CA GLN A 292 -18.54 -67.44 15.78
C GLN A 292 -19.49 -68.64 15.90
N ARG A 293 -20.80 -68.41 15.93
CA ARG A 293 -21.80 -69.50 15.92
C ARG A 293 -21.81 -70.27 14.60
N LEU A 294 -21.59 -69.57 13.49
CA LEU A 294 -21.48 -70.18 12.16
C LEU A 294 -20.19 -71.02 12.05
N GLU A 295 -19.07 -70.53 12.56
CA GLU A 295 -17.81 -71.28 12.65
C GLU A 295 -17.95 -72.53 13.52
N GLN A 296 -18.64 -72.44 14.65
CA GLN A 296 -18.96 -73.60 15.47
C GLN A 296 -19.81 -74.60 14.68
N LEU A 297 -20.87 -74.17 14.00
CA LEU A 297 -21.70 -75.05 13.18
C LEU A 297 -20.90 -75.71 12.05
N GLN A 298 -19.97 -74.97 11.45
CA GLN A 298 -19.07 -75.47 10.41
C GLN A 298 -18.10 -76.51 10.98
N HIS A 299 -17.49 -76.26 12.15
CA HIS A 299 -16.64 -77.23 12.85
C HIS A 299 -17.39 -78.52 13.19
N HIS A 300 -18.63 -78.42 13.68
CA HIS A 300 -19.46 -79.61 13.98
C HIS A 300 -19.83 -80.38 12.69
N SER A 301 -20.02 -79.68 11.57
CA SER A 301 -20.25 -80.32 10.27
C SER A 301 -19.01 -80.98 9.68
N GLU A 302 -17.82 -80.44 9.98
CA GLU A 302 -16.53 -80.92 9.51
C GLU A 302 -16.01 -82.07 10.38
N GLU A 303 -16.26 -82.06 11.69
CA GLU A 303 -16.08 -83.21 12.60
C GLU A 303 -17.03 -84.37 12.26
N ALA A 304 -18.30 -84.08 11.97
CA ALA A 304 -19.25 -85.11 11.48
C ALA A 304 -18.83 -85.71 10.12
N ALA A 305 -18.10 -84.96 9.29
CA ALA A 305 -17.51 -85.46 8.06
C ALA A 305 -16.20 -86.25 8.31
N GLY A 306 -15.39 -85.82 9.28
CA GLY A 306 -14.11 -86.42 9.67
C GLY A 306 -14.22 -87.73 10.45
N GLU A 307 -15.33 -87.97 11.17
CA GLU A 307 -15.57 -89.25 11.88
C GLU A 307 -16.13 -90.36 10.97
N SER A 308 -16.36 -90.12 9.68
CA SER A 308 -16.82 -91.14 8.72
C SER A 308 -15.69 -91.77 7.87
N SER A 309 -14.92 -92.66 8.50
CA SER A 309 -14.05 -93.66 7.83
C SER A 309 -14.60 -95.06 8.15
N PRO A 310 -14.73 -96.05 7.23
CA PRO A 310 -14.19 -96.20 5.88
C PRO A 310 -15.31 -96.58 4.87
N MET A 311 -16.03 -95.60 4.31
CA MET A 311 -16.92 -95.86 3.16
C MET A 311 -16.71 -94.91 1.99
N GLN A 312 -15.79 -93.95 2.11
CA GLN A 312 -15.54 -92.96 1.06
C GLN A 312 -14.62 -93.48 -0.06
N ASP A 313 -13.81 -94.51 0.21
CA ASP A 313 -12.97 -95.16 -0.82
C ASP A 313 -13.79 -95.96 -1.85
N ARG A 314 -14.95 -96.50 -1.46
CA ARG A 314 -15.83 -97.21 -2.41
C ARG A 314 -16.55 -96.29 -3.40
N CYS A 315 -16.57 -94.97 -3.17
CA CYS A 315 -17.24 -94.02 -4.06
C CYS A 315 -16.31 -93.37 -5.10
N ARG A 316 -14.97 -93.48 -4.95
CA ARG A 316 -14.03 -92.99 -5.98
C ARG A 316 -13.83 -93.99 -7.12
N GLU A 317 -13.99 -95.29 -6.88
CA GLU A 317 -13.90 -96.33 -7.91
C GLU A 317 -15.13 -96.42 -8.82
N GLN A 318 -16.26 -95.83 -8.43
CA GLN A 318 -17.51 -95.87 -9.19
C GLN A 318 -17.67 -94.70 -10.21
N LYS A 319 -16.58 -93.99 -10.53
CA LYS A 319 -16.54 -92.88 -11.50
C LYS A 319 -15.61 -93.17 -12.69
N ARG A 320 -15.89 -94.24 -13.43
CA ARG A 320 -15.57 -94.51 -14.86
C ARG A 320 -16.08 -95.94 -15.14
N PRO A 321 -16.85 -96.28 -16.20
CA PRO A 321 -17.21 -95.53 -17.42
C PRO A 321 -18.71 -95.63 -17.83
N TRP A 322 -19.38 -94.50 -18.12
CA TRP A 322 -20.66 -94.50 -18.87
C TRP A 322 -20.52 -93.64 -20.14
N LYS A 323 -19.75 -94.16 -21.09
CA LYS A 323 -19.71 -93.67 -22.48
C LYS A 323 -20.12 -94.82 -23.40
N HIS A 324 -21.32 -95.38 -23.23
CA HIS A 324 -21.84 -96.38 -24.19
C HIS A 324 -23.37 -96.61 -24.17
N LEU A 325 -24.17 -95.68 -23.66
CA LEU A 325 -25.64 -95.84 -23.67
C LEU A 325 -26.38 -94.58 -24.15
N GLU A 326 -25.80 -93.87 -25.11
CA GLU A 326 -26.44 -92.75 -25.80
C GLU A 326 -26.97 -93.22 -27.16
N ARG A 327 -27.88 -94.20 -27.13
CA ARG A 327 -28.77 -94.51 -28.26
C ARG A 327 -29.92 -95.39 -27.80
N LYS A 328 -31.13 -94.83 -27.96
CA LYS A 328 -32.44 -95.49 -27.92
C LYS A 328 -32.99 -95.82 -26.53
N THR A 329 -33.83 -94.91 -26.04
CA THR A 329 -35.27 -95.19 -25.79
C THR A 329 -36.01 -93.88 -25.60
N ALA A 330 -36.83 -93.55 -26.60
CA ALA A 330 -37.94 -92.62 -26.48
C ALA A 330 -39.15 -93.40 -25.96
N VAL A 331 -39.97 -92.77 -25.09
CA VAL A 331 -41.44 -92.80 -24.99
C VAL A 331 -41.86 -92.02 -23.73
N ASN A 332 -42.67 -90.97 -23.94
CA ASN A 332 -43.68 -90.29 -23.10
C ASN A 332 -43.92 -90.82 -21.66
N ASP A 333 -44.26 -90.04 -20.62
CA ASP A 333 -45.02 -88.77 -20.51
C ASP A 333 -44.83 -88.12 -19.11
N PHE A 334 -45.19 -86.82 -19.02
CA PHE A 334 -45.59 -85.98 -17.87
C PHE A 334 -44.61 -84.96 -17.20
N PHE A 335 -45.02 -83.69 -17.37
CA PHE A 335 -44.73 -82.40 -16.71
C PHE A 335 -43.67 -81.45 -17.32
N PRO A 336 -44.06 -80.22 -17.72
CA PRO A 336 -43.15 -79.21 -18.26
C PRO A 336 -42.77 -78.18 -17.18
N GLU A 337 -41.53 -78.20 -16.70
CA GLU A 337 -40.94 -77.01 -16.08
C GLU A 337 -39.41 -77.03 -16.14
N SER A 338 -38.85 -75.94 -16.70
CA SER A 338 -37.43 -75.52 -16.62
C SER A 338 -36.41 -76.21 -17.55
N LEU A 339 -36.14 -75.58 -18.70
CA LEU A 339 -34.92 -75.76 -19.50
C LEU A 339 -34.39 -74.38 -19.93
N ALA A 340 -33.48 -73.81 -19.12
CA ALA A 340 -32.61 -72.72 -19.54
C ALA A 340 -31.36 -72.66 -18.64
N LEU A 341 -30.48 -73.65 -18.74
CA LEU A 341 -29.21 -73.64 -18.01
C LEU A 341 -28.13 -74.43 -18.76
N ASP A 342 -27.79 -74.00 -19.98
CA ASP A 342 -26.50 -74.38 -20.57
C ASP A 342 -25.96 -73.41 -21.65
N ARG A 343 -25.93 -72.09 -21.35
CA ARG A 343 -25.23 -71.11 -22.22
C ARG A 343 -24.64 -69.89 -21.49
N ASN A 344 -24.28 -70.01 -20.22
CA ASN A 344 -23.90 -68.84 -19.39
C ASN A 344 -22.40 -68.71 -19.05
N LYS A 345 -21.53 -69.63 -19.50
CA LYS A 345 -20.09 -69.52 -19.17
C LYS A 345 -19.30 -68.64 -20.14
N GLU A 346 -19.58 -68.71 -21.44
CA GLU A 346 -18.88 -67.89 -22.46
C GLU A 346 -19.33 -66.43 -22.50
N ASN A 347 -20.51 -66.11 -21.96
CA ASN A 347 -21.03 -64.74 -21.96
C ASN A 347 -20.46 -63.86 -20.84
N SER A 348 -19.70 -64.43 -19.90
CA SER A 348 -19.09 -63.70 -18.78
C SER A 348 -17.71 -63.12 -19.13
N GLY A 349 -16.89 -63.86 -19.89
CA GLY A 349 -15.56 -63.41 -20.33
C GLY A 349 -15.64 -62.23 -21.30
N THR A 350 -16.56 -62.28 -22.27
CA THR A 350 -16.76 -61.18 -23.22
C THR A 350 -17.30 -59.94 -22.52
N LYS A 351 -18.29 -60.08 -21.62
CA LYS A 351 -18.85 -58.95 -20.84
C LYS A 351 -17.79 -58.26 -19.97
N ASN A 352 -16.89 -59.02 -19.34
CA ASN A 352 -15.82 -58.45 -18.53
C ASN A 352 -14.80 -57.66 -19.38
N LEU A 353 -14.53 -58.11 -20.61
CA LEU A 353 -13.68 -57.38 -21.55
C LEU A 353 -14.33 -56.08 -22.02
N TRP A 354 -15.63 -56.09 -22.35
CA TRP A 354 -16.38 -54.87 -22.69
C TRP A 354 -16.41 -53.86 -21.53
N THR A 355 -16.60 -54.32 -20.29
CA THR A 355 -16.57 -53.42 -19.13
C THR A 355 -15.19 -52.82 -18.87
N ASP A 356 -14.10 -53.58 -19.12
CA ASP A 356 -12.73 -53.06 -18.99
C ASP A 356 -12.41 -52.03 -20.09
N GLU A 357 -12.79 -52.31 -21.33
CA GLU A 357 -12.61 -51.38 -22.47
C GLU A 357 -13.45 -50.10 -22.31
N HIS A 358 -14.71 -50.20 -21.88
CA HIS A 358 -15.53 -49.03 -21.54
C HIS A 358 -14.95 -48.25 -20.35
N GLY A 359 -14.39 -48.93 -19.35
CA GLY A 359 -13.69 -48.30 -18.23
C GLY A 359 -12.42 -47.56 -18.65
N LYS A 360 -11.66 -48.09 -19.63
CA LYS A 360 -10.51 -47.39 -20.23
C LYS A 360 -10.96 -46.17 -21.03
N MET A 361 -12.00 -46.31 -21.86
CA MET A 361 -12.56 -45.21 -22.65
C MET A 361 -13.13 -44.09 -21.77
N SER A 362 -13.82 -44.43 -20.67
CA SER A 362 -14.34 -43.45 -19.71
C SER A 362 -13.21 -42.70 -19.00
N ARG A 363 -12.14 -43.39 -18.58
CA ARG A 363 -10.95 -42.76 -17.98
C ARG A 363 -10.19 -41.87 -18.96
N GLN A 364 -10.16 -42.24 -20.24
CA GLN A 364 -9.56 -41.40 -21.28
C GLN A 364 -10.40 -40.15 -21.55
N LEU A 365 -11.71 -40.31 -21.68
CA LEU A 365 -12.65 -39.20 -21.89
C LEU A 365 -12.62 -38.20 -20.72
N GLU A 366 -12.49 -38.70 -19.49
CA GLU A 366 -12.36 -37.87 -18.29
C GLU A 366 -11.06 -37.05 -18.32
N LYS A 367 -9.93 -37.66 -18.67
CA LYS A 367 -8.64 -36.95 -18.85
C LYS A 367 -8.69 -35.91 -19.96
N ASP A 368 -9.33 -36.23 -21.09
CA ASP A 368 -9.48 -35.29 -22.22
C ASP A 368 -10.37 -34.11 -21.81
N ASN A 369 -11.43 -34.35 -21.03
CA ASN A 369 -12.29 -33.30 -20.48
C ASN A 369 -11.57 -32.43 -19.44
N GLU A 370 -10.74 -33.02 -18.57
CA GLU A 370 -9.88 -32.28 -17.64
C GLU A 370 -8.85 -31.42 -18.37
N GLN A 371 -8.21 -31.93 -19.43
CA GLN A 371 -7.29 -31.15 -20.26
C GLN A 371 -8.03 -30.00 -20.98
N GLN A 372 -9.23 -30.26 -21.50
CA GLN A 372 -10.04 -29.24 -22.15
C GLN A 372 -10.49 -28.13 -21.18
N THR A 373 -10.85 -28.49 -19.95
CA THR A 373 -11.22 -27.50 -18.91
C THR A 373 -10.02 -26.67 -18.48
N LEU A 374 -8.85 -27.28 -18.28
CA LEU A 374 -7.60 -26.56 -17.99
C LEU A 374 -7.22 -25.58 -19.11
N LEU A 375 -7.33 -26.01 -20.38
CA LEU A 375 -7.06 -25.16 -21.53
C LEU A 375 -8.02 -23.95 -21.57
N ASN A 376 -9.31 -24.16 -21.33
CA ASN A 376 -10.31 -23.10 -21.26
C ASN A 376 -10.03 -22.12 -20.11
N ILE A 377 -9.64 -22.61 -18.93
CA ILE A 377 -9.27 -21.76 -17.78
C ILE A 377 -8.05 -20.90 -18.13
N GLN A 378 -7.02 -21.50 -18.72
CA GLN A 378 -5.81 -20.78 -19.15
C GLN A 378 -6.14 -19.70 -20.19
N GLN A 379 -6.96 -20.03 -21.19
CA GLN A 379 -7.36 -19.09 -22.24
C GLN A 379 -8.19 -17.93 -21.68
N ASN A 380 -9.13 -18.21 -20.78
CA ASN A 380 -9.93 -17.19 -20.10
C ASN A 380 -9.08 -16.27 -19.21
N LEU A 381 -8.11 -16.83 -18.50
CA LEU A 381 -7.16 -16.04 -17.72
C LEU A 381 -6.34 -15.12 -18.63
N GLN A 382 -5.85 -15.64 -19.75
CA GLN A 382 -5.12 -14.84 -20.74
C GLN A 382 -5.98 -13.70 -21.28
N ILE A 383 -7.22 -13.98 -21.70
CA ILE A 383 -8.16 -12.95 -22.19
C ILE A 383 -8.42 -11.88 -21.13
N ALA A 384 -8.68 -12.28 -19.87
CA ALA A 384 -8.92 -11.34 -18.78
C ALA A 384 -7.69 -10.46 -18.50
N THR A 385 -6.48 -11.03 -18.54
CA THR A 385 -5.24 -10.25 -18.37
C THR A 385 -5.02 -9.27 -19.51
N THR A 386 -5.26 -9.68 -20.76
CA THR A 386 -5.16 -8.82 -21.95
C THR A 386 -6.16 -7.68 -21.88
N GLN A 387 -7.43 -7.94 -21.57
CA GLN A 387 -8.46 -6.90 -21.42
C GLN A 387 -8.10 -5.88 -20.32
N ARG A 388 -7.53 -6.35 -19.20
CA ARG A 388 -7.07 -5.46 -18.13
C ARG A 388 -5.92 -4.57 -18.58
N LEU A 389 -4.99 -5.10 -19.37
CA LEU A 389 -3.88 -4.32 -19.94
C LEU A 389 -4.39 -3.32 -20.99
N GLU A 390 -5.29 -3.74 -21.87
CA GLU A 390 -5.97 -2.89 -22.85
C GLU A 390 -6.66 -1.70 -22.18
N GLY A 391 -7.41 -1.94 -21.09
CA GLY A 391 -8.05 -0.87 -20.33
C GLY A 391 -7.06 0.12 -19.71
N LYS A 392 -5.89 -0.35 -19.25
CA LYS A 392 -4.80 0.54 -18.78
C LYS A 392 -4.21 1.36 -19.92
N ILE A 393 -3.99 0.75 -21.08
CA ILE A 393 -3.48 1.42 -22.28
C ILE A 393 -4.44 2.53 -22.72
N GLN A 394 -5.74 2.24 -22.81
CA GLN A 394 -6.76 3.23 -23.16
C GLN A 394 -6.80 4.39 -22.16
N LYS A 395 -6.70 4.10 -20.85
CA LYS A 395 -6.65 5.14 -19.80
C LYS A 395 -5.42 6.05 -19.96
N LEU A 396 -4.24 5.46 -20.20
CA LEU A 396 -3.00 6.21 -20.44
C LEU A 396 -3.07 7.03 -21.74
N GLN A 397 -3.66 6.49 -22.80
CA GLN A 397 -3.87 7.21 -24.06
C GLN A 397 -4.79 8.43 -23.87
N LYS A 398 -5.87 8.29 -23.09
CA LYS A 398 -6.76 9.40 -22.74
C LYS A 398 -6.01 10.50 -21.97
N GLN A 399 -5.27 10.11 -20.92
CA GLN A 399 -4.45 11.06 -20.16
C GLN A 399 -3.43 11.80 -21.03
N LEU A 400 -2.79 11.08 -21.96
CA LEU A 400 -1.85 11.69 -22.90
C LEU A 400 -2.53 12.67 -23.86
N SER A 401 -3.75 12.37 -24.31
CA SER A 401 -4.55 13.27 -25.15
C SER A 401 -4.94 14.53 -24.39
N ASP A 402 -5.42 14.39 -23.14
CA ASP A 402 -5.80 15.51 -22.28
C ASP A 402 -4.61 16.43 -21.98
N LEU A 403 -3.44 15.84 -21.68
CA LEU A 403 -2.19 16.59 -21.49
C LEU A 403 -1.73 17.29 -22.77
N LYS A 404 -1.85 16.66 -23.94
CA LYS A 404 -1.55 17.31 -25.23
C LYS A 404 -2.46 18.53 -25.47
N LEU A 405 -3.74 18.41 -25.13
CA LEU A 405 -4.73 19.47 -25.32
C LEU A 405 -4.49 20.63 -24.34
N SER A 406 -4.18 20.32 -23.08
CA SER A 406 -3.75 21.29 -22.07
C SER A 406 -2.46 22.02 -22.49
N ASN A 407 -1.45 21.30 -22.97
CA ASN A 407 -0.20 21.89 -23.44
C ASN A 407 -0.43 22.83 -24.63
N LYS A 408 -1.31 22.45 -25.59
CA LYS A 408 -1.74 23.34 -26.68
C LYS A 408 -2.40 24.63 -26.14
N SER A 409 -3.26 24.52 -25.12
CA SER A 409 -3.89 25.67 -24.46
C SER A 409 -2.86 26.56 -23.77
N MET A 410 -1.95 25.99 -22.98
CA MET A 410 -0.86 26.71 -22.32
C MET A 410 0.03 27.43 -23.33
N LYS A 411 0.34 26.79 -24.46
CA LYS A 411 1.12 27.40 -25.54
C LYS A 411 0.41 28.63 -26.14
N ILE A 412 -0.92 28.57 -26.31
CA ILE A 412 -1.73 29.71 -26.77
C ILE A 412 -1.76 30.83 -25.70
N GLN A 413 -1.87 30.48 -24.42
CA GLN A 413 -1.81 31.47 -23.35
C GLN A 413 -0.42 32.15 -23.31
N LEU A 414 0.66 31.38 -23.45
CA LEU A 414 2.02 31.90 -23.46
C LEU A 414 2.26 32.86 -24.63
N THR A 415 1.77 32.54 -25.84
CA THR A 415 1.87 33.47 -26.98
C THR A 415 1.07 34.74 -26.72
N ARG A 416 -0.13 34.66 -26.11
CA ARG A 416 -0.90 35.83 -25.72
C ARG A 416 -0.18 36.70 -24.67
N VAL A 417 0.44 36.09 -23.66
CA VAL A 417 1.24 36.79 -22.65
C VAL A 417 2.44 37.48 -23.28
N ASN A 418 3.15 36.81 -24.20
CA ASN A 418 4.27 37.42 -24.92
C ASN A 418 3.83 38.64 -25.74
N VAL A 419 2.72 38.54 -26.48
CA VAL A 419 2.16 39.68 -27.22
C VAL A 419 1.82 40.86 -26.29
N LEU A 420 1.25 40.58 -25.11
CA LEU A 420 0.96 41.62 -24.11
C LEU A 420 2.24 42.25 -23.55
N LYS A 421 3.26 41.44 -23.25
CA LYS A 421 4.57 41.91 -22.78
C LYS A 421 5.19 42.85 -23.80
N ASP A 422 5.22 42.46 -25.06
CA ASP A 422 5.81 43.25 -26.15
C ASP A 422 5.05 44.58 -26.33
N LYS A 423 3.71 44.56 -26.25
CA LYS A 423 2.89 45.78 -26.29
C LYS A 423 3.18 46.71 -25.11
N THR A 424 3.42 46.17 -23.92
CA THR A 424 3.80 46.96 -22.73
C THR A 424 5.20 47.55 -22.88
N ILE A 425 6.17 46.76 -23.35
CA ILE A 425 7.52 47.24 -23.65
C ILE A 425 7.48 48.38 -24.67
N GLU A 426 6.66 48.26 -25.71
CA GLU A 426 6.52 49.30 -26.73
C GLU A 426 5.91 50.60 -26.17
N LYS A 427 4.89 50.50 -25.31
CA LYS A 427 4.34 51.67 -24.60
C LYS A 427 5.39 52.34 -23.70
N LEU A 428 6.19 51.55 -22.98
CA LEU A 428 7.27 52.08 -22.15
C LEU A 428 8.33 52.78 -22.99
N ARG A 429 8.72 52.22 -24.13
CA ARG A 429 9.63 52.85 -25.10
C ARG A 429 9.07 54.18 -25.62
N GLN A 430 7.80 54.24 -26.01
CA GLN A 430 7.17 55.49 -26.44
C GLN A 430 7.19 56.55 -25.34
N SER A 431 6.87 56.17 -24.10
CA SER A 431 6.92 57.09 -22.96
C SER A 431 8.33 57.61 -22.68
N LEU A 432 9.35 56.75 -22.81
CA LEU A 432 10.75 57.11 -22.64
C LEU A 432 11.18 58.14 -23.70
N THR A 433 10.86 57.90 -24.98
CA THR A 433 11.16 58.83 -26.07
C THR A 433 10.47 60.19 -25.86
N GLN A 434 9.23 60.19 -25.35
CA GLN A 434 8.51 61.43 -25.03
C GLN A 434 9.20 62.21 -23.90
N VAL A 435 9.63 61.53 -22.83
CA VAL A 435 10.38 62.12 -21.72
C VAL A 435 11.74 62.66 -22.19
N GLU A 436 12.46 61.93 -23.04
CA GLU A 436 13.72 62.37 -23.64
C GLU A 436 13.53 63.62 -24.50
N ALA A 437 12.46 63.68 -25.31
CA ALA A 437 12.12 64.86 -26.09
C ALA A 437 11.76 66.07 -25.19
N MET A 438 11.05 65.86 -24.09
CA MET A 438 10.75 66.91 -23.11
C MET A 438 12.04 67.39 -22.41
N LYS A 439 12.93 66.46 -22.05
CA LYS A 439 14.25 66.76 -21.48
C LYS A 439 15.09 67.57 -22.45
N GLY A 440 15.18 67.17 -23.72
CA GLY A 440 15.90 67.92 -24.77
C GLY A 440 15.35 69.33 -24.94
N LYS A 441 14.02 69.49 -24.97
CA LYS A 441 13.36 70.82 -25.01
C LYS A 441 13.66 71.66 -23.77
N ALA A 442 13.72 71.05 -22.59
CA ALA A 442 14.09 71.75 -21.36
C ALA A 442 15.56 72.17 -21.37
N VAL A 443 16.47 71.31 -21.83
CA VAL A 443 17.89 71.60 -21.98
C VAL A 443 18.12 72.77 -22.95
N MET A 444 17.45 72.76 -24.12
CA MET A 444 17.53 73.87 -25.08
C MET A 444 16.99 75.18 -24.48
N LYS A 445 15.93 75.14 -23.67
CA LYS A 445 15.43 76.32 -22.94
C LYS A 445 16.43 76.82 -21.90
N THR A 446 17.06 75.92 -21.14
CA THR A 446 18.08 76.30 -20.15
C THR A 446 19.35 76.83 -20.81
N ASP A 447 19.76 76.29 -21.95
CA ASP A 447 20.92 76.78 -22.71
C ASP A 447 20.63 78.13 -23.37
N ASN A 448 19.42 78.36 -23.85
CA ASN A 448 18.99 79.68 -24.33
C ASN A 448 18.96 80.71 -23.19
N LEU A 449 18.51 80.33 -21.99
CA LEU A 449 18.58 81.16 -20.78
C LEU A 449 20.02 81.41 -20.33
N LYS A 450 20.92 80.44 -20.47
CA LYS A 450 22.36 80.58 -20.21
C LYS A 450 23.02 81.52 -21.21
N THR A 451 22.68 81.41 -22.49
CA THR A 451 23.21 82.25 -23.57
C THR A 451 22.73 83.70 -23.45
N THR A 452 21.45 83.91 -23.08
CA THR A 452 20.92 85.25 -22.75
C THR A 452 21.53 85.80 -21.47
N LEU A 453 21.81 84.98 -20.45
CA LEU A 453 22.55 85.39 -19.25
C LEU A 453 24.02 85.75 -19.57
N HIS A 454 24.67 85.04 -20.50
CA HIS A 454 26.01 85.37 -20.99
C HIS A 454 26.04 86.61 -21.89
N SER A 455 24.97 86.90 -22.64
CA SER A 455 24.77 88.14 -23.42
C SER A 455 24.38 89.35 -22.54
N ALA A 456 23.70 89.12 -21.40
CA ALA A 456 23.38 90.14 -20.40
C ALA A 456 24.58 90.45 -19.47
N LYS A 457 25.54 89.53 -19.34
CA LYS A 457 26.76 89.70 -18.53
C LYS A 457 27.67 90.88 -18.96
N PRO A 458 27.96 91.17 -20.24
CA PRO A 458 28.76 92.34 -20.60
C PRO A 458 28.06 93.68 -20.31
N LYS A 459 26.73 93.74 -20.29
CA LYS A 459 25.98 94.96 -19.91
C LYS A 459 25.98 95.24 -18.41
N ALA A 460 26.14 94.22 -17.56
CA ALA A 460 26.31 94.39 -16.11
C ALA A 460 27.78 94.60 -15.69
N ARG A 461 28.75 94.33 -16.58
CA ARG A 461 30.20 94.49 -16.33
C ARG A 461 30.63 95.96 -16.31
N GLY A 462 30.06 96.80 -17.19
CA GLY A 462 30.37 98.23 -17.25
C GLY A 462 29.98 99.05 -16.01
N ASN A 463 29.02 98.58 -15.21
CA ASN A 463 28.63 99.25 -13.97
C ASN A 463 29.37 98.71 -12.73
N LYS A 464 29.97 97.51 -12.80
CA LYS A 464 30.78 96.95 -11.70
C LYS A 464 32.25 97.38 -11.77
N GLU A 465 32.79 97.67 -12.95
CA GLU A 465 34.16 98.20 -13.10
C GLU A 465 34.34 99.61 -12.52
N LYS A 466 33.27 100.43 -12.45
CA LYS A 466 33.29 101.73 -11.74
C LYS A 466 33.26 101.60 -10.21
N VAL A 467 32.74 100.49 -9.69
CA VAL A 467 32.62 100.27 -8.23
C VAL A 467 33.87 99.56 -7.68
N HIS A 468 34.54 98.73 -8.48
CA HIS A 468 35.78 98.07 -8.07
C HIS A 468 37.03 98.98 -8.10
N GLN A 469 37.04 100.05 -8.90
CA GLN A 469 38.17 100.99 -8.93
C GLN A 469 38.27 101.91 -7.69
N LEU A 470 37.26 101.90 -6.80
CA LEU A 470 37.26 102.68 -5.55
C LEU A 470 37.51 101.81 -4.29
N LEU A 471 37.41 100.49 -4.38
CA LEU A 471 37.51 99.61 -3.20
C LEU A 471 38.84 98.84 -3.08
N ASP A 472 39.62 98.70 -4.15
CA ASP A 472 40.87 97.92 -4.16
C ASP A 472 42.15 98.75 -3.90
N ALA A 473 42.02 99.93 -3.27
CA ALA A 473 43.17 100.72 -2.79
C ALA A 473 43.62 100.36 -1.36
N VAL A 474 43.04 99.31 -0.74
CA VAL A 474 43.50 98.78 0.55
C VAL A 474 43.51 97.24 0.50
N THR A 475 44.58 96.71 -0.11
CA THR A 475 45.50 95.67 0.44
C THR A 475 44.98 94.80 1.61
N SER A 476 45.10 93.47 1.70
CA SER A 476 45.88 92.45 0.97
C SER A 476 45.45 91.02 1.38
N GLU A 477 45.42 90.10 0.40
CA GLU A 477 45.87 88.67 0.32
C GLU A 477 46.29 87.83 1.58
N PRO A 478 46.45 86.47 1.49
CA PRO A 478 45.97 85.49 0.49
C PRO A 478 45.49 84.10 1.03
N CYS A 479 45.02 83.27 0.10
CA CYS A 479 44.65 81.84 0.17
C CYS A 479 45.79 80.86 0.56
N THR A 480 45.45 79.67 1.10
CA THR A 480 45.83 78.35 0.54
C THR A 480 45.22 77.11 1.27
N ALA A 481 44.43 76.34 0.51
CA ALA A 481 44.48 74.88 0.27
C ALA A 481 44.27 73.79 1.38
N LYS A 482 43.49 72.77 0.94
CA LYS A 482 43.57 71.29 1.17
C LYS A 482 42.65 70.61 2.22
N SER A 483 41.72 69.84 1.63
CA SER A 483 41.22 68.51 2.00
C SER A 483 41.16 68.08 3.48
N THR A 484 39.94 67.83 3.96
CA THR A 484 39.56 66.54 4.57
C THR A 484 38.03 66.40 4.53
N VAL A 485 37.60 65.24 4.04
CA VAL A 485 36.26 64.69 4.20
C VAL A 485 36.01 64.50 5.69
N ASP A 486 34.89 65.02 6.21
CA ASP A 486 34.32 64.49 7.45
C ASP A 486 32.80 64.35 7.35
N LYS A 487 32.33 63.19 7.82
CA LYS A 487 30.97 62.67 7.67
C LYS A 487 29.98 63.49 8.51
N VAL A 488 28.94 64.01 7.86
CA VAL A 488 27.76 64.56 8.53
C VAL A 488 26.91 63.41 9.11
N PRO A 489 26.64 63.35 10.43
CA PRO A 489 25.91 62.25 11.07
C PRO A 489 24.38 62.48 11.05
N GLY A 490 23.84 63.00 9.94
CA GLY A 490 22.41 63.33 9.82
C GLY A 490 21.58 62.33 9.02
N GLN A 491 22.23 61.49 8.19
CA GLN A 491 21.51 60.70 7.19
C GLN A 491 20.88 59.41 7.75
N GLN A 492 21.32 58.91 8.91
CA GLN A 492 20.74 57.70 9.52
C GLN A 492 19.40 57.95 10.23
N GLN A 493 19.13 59.18 10.69
CA GLN A 493 17.90 59.51 11.41
C GLN A 493 16.69 59.60 10.47
N GLU A 494 16.84 60.28 9.32
CA GLU A 494 15.75 60.41 8.33
C GLU A 494 15.33 59.07 7.71
N HIS A 495 16.28 58.15 7.50
CA HIS A 495 15.95 56.81 6.99
C HIS A 495 15.23 55.93 8.03
N SER A 496 15.42 56.19 9.31
CA SER A 496 14.73 55.50 10.41
C SER A 496 13.29 55.99 10.53
N ASP A 497 13.08 57.30 10.44
CA ASP A 497 11.76 57.93 10.50
C ASP A 497 10.89 57.57 9.28
N PHE A 498 11.50 57.45 8.10
CA PHE A 498 10.81 57.00 6.89
C PHE A 498 10.38 55.53 6.96
N ARG A 499 11.24 54.65 7.48
CA ARG A 499 10.91 53.23 7.70
C ARG A 499 9.79 53.07 8.72
N GLU A 500 9.82 53.81 9.82
CA GLU A 500 8.75 53.81 10.82
C GLU A 500 7.42 54.30 10.25
N THR A 501 7.47 55.33 9.40
CA THR A 501 6.28 55.91 8.74
C THR A 501 5.67 54.94 7.72
N ILE A 502 6.48 54.26 6.91
CA ILE A 502 6.00 53.20 6.00
C ILE A 502 5.37 52.06 6.79
N MET A 503 5.99 51.61 7.88
CA MET A 503 5.46 50.51 8.70
C MET A 503 4.13 50.88 9.37
N LYS A 504 3.95 52.12 9.84
CA LYS A 504 2.67 52.63 10.33
C LYS A 504 1.60 52.71 9.24
N MET A 505 1.96 53.14 8.03
CA MET A 505 1.04 53.17 6.89
C MET A 505 0.61 51.77 6.43
N LEU A 506 1.48 50.77 6.58
CA LEU A 506 1.19 49.37 6.27
C LEU A 506 0.45 48.63 7.42
N GLY A 507 0.11 49.31 8.52
CA GLY A 507 -0.66 48.75 9.63
C GLY A 507 0.14 47.86 10.60
N PHE A 508 1.47 47.85 10.52
CA PHE A 508 2.33 47.06 11.41
C PHE A 508 2.75 47.88 12.64
N ASN A 509 2.11 47.63 13.79
CA ASN A 509 2.55 48.18 15.09
C ASN A 509 3.60 47.24 15.74
N MET A 510 4.89 47.46 15.50
CA MET A 510 5.98 46.58 15.98
C MET A 510 6.42 46.78 17.45
N LYS A 511 5.83 47.67 18.25
CA LYS A 511 6.22 47.77 19.68
C LYS A 511 5.82 46.56 20.54
N THR A 512 4.91 45.71 20.04
CA THR A 512 4.38 44.55 20.78
C THR A 512 4.65 43.22 20.06
N ALA A 513 4.66 43.22 18.73
CA ALA A 513 4.79 42.01 17.90
C ALA A 513 6.14 41.29 18.07
N ASP A 514 7.24 42.02 18.27
CA ASP A 514 8.56 41.40 18.42
C ASP A 514 8.65 40.54 19.69
N LYS A 515 8.03 40.93 20.82
CA LYS A 515 8.07 40.12 22.04
C LYS A 515 7.27 38.83 21.91
N GLU A 516 6.10 38.87 21.28
CA GLU A 516 5.27 37.68 21.07
C GLU A 516 5.90 36.75 20.04
N ILE A 517 6.42 37.28 18.93
CA ILE A 517 7.11 36.49 17.90
C ILE A 517 8.38 35.87 18.47
N ILE A 518 9.18 36.63 19.24
CA ILE A 518 10.38 36.12 19.91
C ILE A 518 10.00 35.06 20.96
N ASN A 519 8.90 35.23 21.70
CA ASN A 519 8.45 34.22 22.66
C ASN A 519 7.93 32.94 21.97
N HIS A 520 7.18 33.07 20.87
CA HIS A 520 6.73 31.91 20.09
C HIS A 520 7.91 31.16 19.46
N LEU A 521 8.88 31.88 18.90
CA LEU A 521 10.11 31.28 18.38
C LEU A 521 10.93 30.61 19.50
N ARG A 522 10.99 31.21 20.70
CA ARG A 522 11.66 30.60 21.85
C ARG A 522 10.98 29.29 22.30
N LEU A 523 9.64 29.25 22.31
CA LEU A 523 8.88 28.05 22.63
C LEU A 523 9.09 26.93 21.58
N ILE A 524 9.07 27.29 20.29
CA ILE A 524 9.32 26.33 19.20
C ILE A 524 10.74 25.75 19.29
N ILE A 525 11.73 26.57 19.62
CA ILE A 525 13.12 26.13 19.81
C ILE A 525 13.24 25.20 21.04
N GLN A 526 12.56 25.50 22.14
CA GLN A 526 12.54 24.63 23.32
C GLN A 526 11.88 23.27 23.05
N ASP A 527 10.76 23.24 22.32
CA ASP A 527 10.09 21.99 21.93
C ASP A 527 10.96 21.15 20.99
N TYR A 528 11.66 21.81 20.06
CA TYR A 528 12.60 21.14 19.17
C TYR A 528 13.79 20.55 19.93
N GLU A 529 14.36 21.27 20.89
CA GLU A 529 15.45 20.78 21.73
C GLU A 529 15.01 19.65 22.68
N ALA A 530 13.80 19.72 23.23
CA ALA A 530 13.22 18.65 24.06
C ALA A 530 12.97 17.38 23.24
N SER A 531 12.44 17.52 22.01
CA SER A 531 12.22 16.42 21.07
C SER A 531 13.54 15.76 20.65
N ASN A 532 14.58 16.55 20.34
CA ASN A 532 15.90 16.01 20.01
C ASN A 532 16.60 15.33 21.21
N LYS A 533 16.46 15.86 22.43
CA LYS A 533 16.99 15.18 23.64
C LYS A 533 16.30 13.84 23.90
N SER A 534 15.00 13.72 23.64
CA SER A 534 14.28 12.44 23.77
C SER A 534 14.73 11.39 22.74
N LYS A 535 15.08 11.83 21.53
CA LYS A 535 15.64 10.96 20.47
C LYS A 535 17.03 10.44 20.80
N ILE A 536 17.90 11.30 21.35
CA ILE A 536 19.26 10.90 21.73
C ILE A 536 19.23 9.96 22.95
N ALA A 537 18.27 10.12 23.86
CA ALA A 537 18.11 9.21 25.00
C ALA A 537 17.60 7.81 24.60
N SER A 538 16.70 7.68 23.61
CA SER A 538 16.21 6.36 23.17
C SER A 538 17.24 5.57 22.36
N ASP A 539 18.17 6.26 21.69
CA ASP A 539 19.23 5.62 20.90
C ASP A 539 20.43 5.16 21.77
N CYS A 540 20.49 5.55 23.05
CA CYS A 540 21.55 5.12 23.97
C CYS A 540 21.18 3.92 24.87
N GLU A 541 19.90 3.54 24.99
CA GLU A 541 19.47 2.43 25.87
C GLU A 541 19.56 1.03 25.24
N THR A 542 20.01 0.89 23.99
CA THR A 542 20.13 -0.41 23.30
C THR A 542 21.57 -0.95 23.19
N GLY A 543 22.51 -0.39 23.95
CA GLY A 543 23.95 -0.65 23.78
C GLY A 543 24.72 -1.15 25.00
N GLN A 544 24.07 -1.64 26.06
CA GLN A 544 24.77 -2.28 27.19
C GLN A 544 23.91 -3.41 27.76
N ASP A 545 24.07 -4.62 27.22
CA ASP A 545 23.88 -5.89 27.91
C ASP A 545 24.36 -6.99 26.96
N ASN A 546 25.69 -7.17 26.94
CA ASN A 546 26.40 -8.37 26.50
C ASN A 546 27.88 -8.20 26.89
N GLU A 547 28.17 -8.49 28.15
CA GLU A 547 29.47 -9.02 28.58
C GLU A 547 29.24 -10.13 29.61
#